data_AF-W7WYX1-F1
#
_entry.id   AF-W7WYX1-F1
#
_cell.length_a   1.000
_cell.length_b   1.000
_cell.length_c   1.000
_cell.angle_alpha   90.00
_cell.angle_beta   90.00
_cell.angle_gamma   90.00
#
_symmetry.space_group_name_H-M   'P 1'
#
loop_
_entity.id
_entity.type
_entity.pdbx_description
1 polymer ?
#
loop_
_entity_poly.entity_id
_entity_poly.type
_entity_poly.pdbx_seq_one_letter_code
_entity_poly.pdbx_strand_id
1 'polypeptide(L)'
;MATYSIFNDIFFLQYLKSDNQIGDKGASGLCSGLAKCINLSNLTLYLDGNQIGVKGASGLGSGLAKCINLSNLALYLYRNKIGAKGASGLGSCLAKCINLSNLTLSLGNNQIGDEGASGLGSDLAKCINLSNLTLILGDNQIGYKGASGLGSGLAKCINLSNLTLHLDQMNQSQKFKVISKCLKSKRLVAFKKTLF
;
A
#
# COMPACT_ATOMS: atom_id res chain seq x y z
N MET A 1 -7.58 40.56 13.51
CA MET A 1 -8.76 39.87 14.07
C MET A 1 -9.75 39.69 12.92
N ALA A 2 -10.09 38.52 12.40
CA ALA A 2 -9.98 37.15 12.89
C ALA A 2 -9.07 36.28 11.99
N THR A 3 -8.42 35.34 12.63
CA THR A 3 -7.52 34.32 12.13
C THR A 3 -8.24 33.33 11.22
N TYR A 4 -7.78 33.13 9.98
CA TYR A 4 -8.10 31.95 9.19
C TYR A 4 -7.37 30.74 9.79
N SER A 5 -7.94 30.24 10.88
CA SER A 5 -7.68 28.93 11.44
C SER A 5 -8.82 28.01 10.99
N ILE A 6 -8.51 26.72 10.80
CA ILE A 6 -9.37 25.61 10.37
C ILE A 6 -9.37 25.35 8.84
N PHE A 7 -8.19 25.08 8.29
CA PHE A 7 -8.02 24.13 7.18
C PHE A 7 -6.74 23.30 7.41
N ASN A 8 -6.62 22.72 8.60
CA ASN A 8 -5.61 21.70 8.84
C ASN A 8 -6.08 20.39 8.19
N ASP A 9 -5.54 20.10 7.01
CA ASP A 9 -4.92 18.81 6.69
C ASP A 9 -5.73 17.51 6.80
N ILE A 10 -7.02 17.54 6.47
CA ILE A 10 -7.79 16.31 6.25
C ILE A 10 -8.69 16.48 5.02
N PHE A 11 -8.16 16.14 3.83
CA PHE A 11 -9.01 15.89 2.66
C PHE A 11 -9.60 14.47 2.79
N PHE A 12 -10.76 14.35 3.44
CA PHE A 12 -11.60 13.16 3.30
C PHE A 12 -12.30 13.24 1.94
N LEU A 13 -11.69 12.68 0.89
CA LEU A 13 -12.44 12.29 -0.31
C LEU A 13 -13.22 11.01 0.01
N GLN A 14 -14.26 11.12 0.83
CA GLN A 14 -15.16 10.01 1.17
C GLN A 14 -16.12 9.66 0.00
N TYR A 15 -15.97 10.31 -1.17
CA TYR A 15 -16.92 10.25 -2.27
C TYR A 15 -16.34 9.63 -3.55
N LEU A 16 -15.72 8.47 -3.43
CA LEU A 16 -15.63 7.53 -4.54
C LEU A 16 -16.15 6.19 -4.02
N LYS A 17 -17.45 5.96 -4.18
CA LYS A 17 -18.10 4.71 -3.78
C LYS A 17 -17.37 3.53 -4.43
N SER A 18 -17.25 2.42 -3.71
CA SER A 18 -16.91 1.14 -4.30
C SER A 18 -17.89 0.80 -5.44
N ASP A 19 -17.43 0.10 -6.47
CA ASP A 19 -18.25 -0.37 -7.61
C ASP A 19 -18.75 0.70 -8.61
N ASN A 20 -17.98 1.77 -8.86
CA ASN A 20 -18.34 2.83 -9.82
C ASN A 20 -17.72 2.72 -11.21
N GLN A 21 -17.04 1.60 -11.53
CA GLN A 21 -16.33 1.42 -12.79
C GLN A 21 -15.33 2.55 -13.11
N ILE A 22 -14.68 3.14 -12.10
CA ILE A 22 -13.68 4.23 -12.27
C ILE A 22 -12.62 3.83 -13.31
N GLY A 23 -12.17 2.57 -13.27
CA GLY A 23 -11.19 2.01 -14.19
C GLY A 23 -9.85 2.76 -14.19
N ASP A 24 -8.99 2.40 -15.13
CA ASP A 24 -7.63 2.95 -15.19
C ASP A 24 -7.59 4.47 -15.43
N LYS A 25 -8.47 4.97 -16.29
CA LYS A 25 -8.55 6.40 -16.65
C LYS A 25 -9.05 7.23 -15.47
N GLY A 26 -10.10 6.80 -14.80
CA GLY A 26 -10.63 7.52 -13.64
C GLY A 26 -9.64 7.54 -12.48
N ALA A 27 -8.95 6.41 -12.23
CA ALA A 27 -7.94 6.32 -11.18
C ALA A 27 -6.75 7.26 -11.47
N SER A 28 -6.30 7.31 -12.73
CA SER A 28 -5.24 8.22 -13.17
C SER A 28 -5.68 9.70 -13.11
N GLY A 29 -6.93 9.99 -13.48
CA GLY A 29 -7.51 11.33 -13.42
C GLY A 29 -7.62 11.86 -11.98
N LEU A 30 -8.13 11.03 -11.07
CA LEU A 30 -8.18 11.31 -9.63
C LEU A 30 -6.80 11.69 -9.10
N CYS A 31 -5.80 10.85 -9.35
CA CYS A 31 -4.46 11.09 -8.86
C CYS A 31 -3.74 12.26 -9.55
N SER A 32 -4.13 12.60 -10.77
CA SER A 32 -3.68 13.84 -11.43
C SER A 32 -4.25 15.09 -10.74
N GLY A 33 -5.47 15.01 -10.19
CA GLY A 33 -6.05 16.05 -9.34
C GLY A 33 -5.34 16.16 -7.99
N LEU A 34 -5.16 15.03 -7.30
CA LEU A 34 -4.48 14.97 -6.01
C LEU A 34 -3.03 15.49 -6.07
N ALA A 35 -2.33 15.26 -7.18
CA ALA A 35 -0.99 15.79 -7.40
C ALA A 35 -0.89 17.32 -7.34
N LYS A 36 -2.01 18.04 -7.43
CA LYS A 36 -2.07 19.51 -7.27
C LYS A 36 -2.22 19.94 -5.81
N CYS A 37 -2.58 19.02 -4.91
CA CYS A 37 -2.73 19.26 -3.48
C CYS A 37 -1.37 19.17 -2.77
N ILE A 38 -0.50 20.16 -2.99
CA ILE A 38 0.90 20.11 -2.52
C ILE A 38 1.06 20.03 -0.99
N ASN A 39 0.07 20.47 -0.22
CA ASN A 39 0.06 20.42 1.25
C ASN A 39 -0.59 19.14 1.80
N LEU A 40 -0.97 18.19 0.93
CA LEU A 40 -1.63 16.95 1.36
C LEU A 40 -0.70 16.09 2.21
N SER A 41 -0.92 16.09 3.51
CA SER A 41 -0.16 15.30 4.50
C SER A 41 -0.85 14.00 4.88
N ASN A 42 -2.18 13.96 4.80
CA ASN A 42 -3.03 12.82 5.12
C ASN A 42 -3.99 12.51 3.98
N LEU A 43 -4.05 11.25 3.56
CA LEU A 43 -4.97 10.80 2.52
C LEU A 43 -5.54 9.42 2.83
N THR A 44 -6.85 9.30 2.73
CA THR A 44 -7.54 8.01 2.68
C THR A 44 -8.34 7.92 1.38
N LEU A 45 -8.14 6.86 0.62
CA LEU A 45 -8.88 6.56 -0.61
C LEU A 45 -9.52 5.18 -0.54
N TYR A 46 -10.83 5.14 -0.76
CA TYR A 46 -11.59 3.92 -0.95
C TYR A 46 -11.86 3.73 -2.44
N LEU A 47 -11.26 2.71 -3.03
CA LEU A 47 -11.32 2.41 -4.47
C LEU A 47 -11.60 0.91 -4.71
N ASP A 48 -12.24 0.25 -3.74
CA ASP A 48 -12.60 -1.16 -3.85
C ASP A 48 -13.58 -1.39 -5.02
N GLY A 49 -13.48 -2.51 -5.73
CA GLY A 49 -14.48 -2.89 -6.75
C GLY A 49 -14.49 -2.03 -8.02
N ASN A 50 -13.44 -1.24 -8.29
CA ASN A 50 -13.47 -0.20 -9.32
C ASN A 50 -12.83 -0.59 -10.68
N GLN A 51 -12.56 -1.88 -10.89
CA GLN A 51 -11.95 -2.41 -12.11
C GLN A 51 -10.60 -1.75 -12.47
N ILE A 52 -9.87 -1.28 -11.48
CA ILE A 52 -8.55 -0.67 -11.64
C ILE A 52 -7.55 -1.77 -12.01
N GLY A 53 -6.94 -1.63 -13.16
CA GLY A 53 -5.93 -2.53 -13.69
C GLY A 53 -4.51 -2.05 -13.42
N VAL A 54 -3.54 -2.64 -14.14
CA VAL A 54 -2.12 -2.29 -14.04
C VAL A 54 -1.86 -0.81 -14.32
N LYS A 55 -2.49 -0.24 -15.36
CA LYS A 55 -2.27 1.17 -15.74
C LYS A 55 -2.86 2.11 -14.70
N GLY A 56 -4.04 1.80 -14.17
CA GLY A 56 -4.67 2.58 -13.11
C GLY A 56 -3.86 2.56 -11.82
N ALA A 57 -3.34 1.40 -11.41
CA ALA A 57 -2.47 1.30 -10.23
C ALA A 57 -1.18 2.13 -10.39
N SER A 58 -0.56 2.08 -11.58
CA SER A 58 0.61 2.90 -11.90
C SER A 58 0.29 4.40 -11.94
N GLY A 59 -0.87 4.78 -12.49
CA GLY A 59 -1.37 6.15 -12.50
C GLY A 59 -1.64 6.68 -11.10
N LEU A 60 -2.26 5.86 -10.24
CA LEU A 60 -2.48 6.17 -8.83
C LEU A 60 -1.15 6.43 -8.13
N GLY A 61 -0.23 5.47 -8.20
CA GLY A 61 1.09 5.60 -7.60
C GLY A 61 1.83 6.85 -8.08
N SER A 62 1.79 7.13 -9.39
CA SER A 62 2.51 8.28 -9.98
C SER A 62 1.96 9.62 -9.52
N GLY A 63 0.65 9.75 -9.29
CA GLY A 63 0.09 10.98 -8.71
C GLY A 63 0.36 11.11 -7.22
N LEU A 64 0.25 10.02 -6.46
CA LEU A 64 0.60 9.99 -5.03
C LEU A 64 2.07 10.37 -4.80
N ALA A 65 2.97 9.92 -5.65
CA ALA A 65 4.40 10.27 -5.60
C ALA A 65 4.68 11.78 -5.76
N LYS A 66 3.73 12.56 -6.29
CA LYS A 66 3.83 14.02 -6.40
C LYS A 66 3.36 14.74 -5.14
N CYS A 67 2.66 14.05 -4.24
CA CYS A 67 2.22 14.58 -2.95
C CYS A 67 3.39 14.54 -1.96
N ILE A 68 4.35 15.45 -2.11
CA ILE A 68 5.64 15.41 -1.40
C ILE A 68 5.52 15.46 0.12
N ASN A 69 4.43 16.04 0.65
CA ASN A 69 4.18 16.16 2.09
C ASN A 69 3.38 14.98 2.66
N LEU A 70 2.98 14.00 1.83
CA LEU A 70 2.16 12.88 2.23
C LEU A 70 2.92 11.99 3.22
N SER A 71 2.42 11.97 4.46
CA SER A 71 2.99 11.21 5.57
C SER A 71 2.10 10.07 6.03
N ASN A 72 0.78 10.19 5.83
CA ASN A 72 -0.22 9.18 6.16
C ASN A 72 -1.04 8.83 4.94
N LEU A 73 -0.97 7.57 4.50
CA LEU A 73 -1.75 7.06 3.38
C LEU A 73 -2.52 5.80 3.79
N ALA A 74 -3.82 5.82 3.58
CA ALA A 74 -4.65 4.62 3.56
C ALA A 74 -5.26 4.45 2.17
N LEU A 75 -4.93 3.36 1.49
CA LEU A 75 -5.37 3.06 0.13
C LEU A 75 -6.05 1.68 0.11
N TYR A 76 -7.36 1.69 -0.11
CA TYR A 76 -8.18 0.49 -0.21
C TYR A 76 -8.51 0.21 -1.67
N LEU A 77 -8.01 -0.92 -2.17
CA LEU A 77 -8.09 -1.35 -3.57
C LEU A 77 -8.60 -2.80 -3.69
N TYR A 78 -9.33 -3.32 -2.71
CA TYR A 78 -9.90 -4.66 -2.73
C TYR A 78 -10.77 -4.91 -3.97
N ARG A 79 -10.78 -6.14 -4.51
CA ARG A 79 -11.58 -6.51 -5.71
C ARG A 79 -11.30 -5.62 -6.94
N ASN A 80 -10.03 -5.53 -7.33
CA ASN A 80 -9.61 -4.86 -8.57
C ASN A 80 -8.83 -5.84 -9.48
N LYS A 81 -8.20 -5.34 -10.55
CA LYS A 81 -7.47 -6.14 -11.56
C LYS A 81 -5.99 -5.74 -11.61
N ILE A 82 -5.42 -5.37 -10.46
CA ILE A 82 -4.08 -4.76 -10.39
C ILE A 82 -2.97 -5.72 -10.87
N GLY A 83 -3.06 -6.99 -10.51
CA GLY A 83 -2.10 -8.03 -10.89
C GLY A 83 -0.69 -7.80 -10.36
N ALA A 84 0.23 -8.71 -10.68
CA ALA A 84 1.60 -8.66 -10.21
C ALA A 84 2.35 -7.37 -10.63
N LYS A 85 2.22 -6.98 -11.91
CA LYS A 85 2.87 -5.77 -12.45
C LYS A 85 2.32 -4.49 -11.83
N GLY A 86 1.00 -4.41 -11.61
CA GLY A 86 0.38 -3.25 -10.98
C GLY A 86 0.80 -3.11 -9.52
N ALA A 87 0.93 -4.21 -8.79
CA ALA A 87 1.37 -4.20 -7.39
C ALA A 87 2.81 -3.70 -7.25
N SER A 88 3.75 -4.21 -8.05
CA SER A 88 5.13 -3.70 -8.05
C SER A 88 5.21 -2.27 -8.56
N GLY A 89 4.47 -1.90 -9.61
CA GLY A 89 4.40 -0.52 -10.10
C GLY A 89 3.91 0.46 -9.03
N LEU A 90 2.84 0.09 -8.30
CA LEU A 90 2.32 0.87 -7.18
C LEU A 90 3.36 1.00 -6.06
N GLY A 91 3.99 -0.11 -5.65
CA GLY A 91 5.05 -0.11 -4.65
C GLY A 91 6.23 0.79 -5.03
N SER A 92 6.71 0.69 -6.27
CA SER A 92 7.79 1.51 -6.81
C SER A 92 7.47 3.00 -6.80
N CYS A 93 6.22 3.36 -7.06
CA CYS A 93 5.75 4.74 -6.94
C CYS A 93 5.65 5.20 -5.48
N LEU A 94 5.09 4.38 -4.59
CA LEU A 94 4.99 4.71 -3.15
C LEU A 94 6.37 4.89 -2.51
N ALA A 95 7.40 4.19 -2.99
CA ALA A 95 8.79 4.39 -2.58
C ALA A 95 9.31 5.81 -2.83
N LYS A 96 8.67 6.58 -3.70
CA LYS A 96 9.00 7.99 -3.98
C LYS A 96 8.33 8.97 -3.01
N CYS A 97 7.35 8.51 -2.21
CA CYS A 97 6.73 9.31 -1.16
C CYS A 97 7.69 9.38 0.03
N ILE A 98 8.69 10.26 -0.04
CA ILE A 98 9.81 10.31 0.91
C ILE A 98 9.38 10.56 2.36
N ASN A 99 8.25 11.22 2.60
CA ASN A 99 7.73 11.54 3.93
C ASN A 99 6.74 10.50 4.46
N LEU A 100 6.42 9.45 3.68
CA LEU A 100 5.44 8.45 4.04
C LEU A 100 5.93 7.62 5.24
N SER A 101 5.27 7.81 6.38
CA SER A 101 5.59 7.11 7.63
C SER A 101 4.53 6.10 8.04
N ASN A 102 3.27 6.33 7.65
CA ASN A 102 2.15 5.45 7.91
C ASN A 102 1.48 5.02 6.60
N LEU A 103 1.51 3.72 6.33
CA LEU A 103 0.86 3.14 5.15
C LEU A 103 -0.11 2.04 5.56
N THR A 104 -1.38 2.21 5.18
CA THR A 104 -2.35 1.12 5.07
C THR A 104 -2.61 0.86 3.60
N LEU A 105 -2.33 -0.36 3.13
CA LEU A 105 -2.52 -0.76 1.75
C LEU A 105 -3.32 -2.05 1.69
N SER A 106 -4.58 -1.96 1.23
CA SER A 106 -5.42 -3.12 0.98
C SER A 106 -5.46 -3.45 -0.50
N LEU A 107 -4.90 -4.60 -0.84
CA LEU A 107 -4.77 -5.14 -2.19
C LEU A 107 -5.39 -6.54 -2.29
N GLY A 108 -6.34 -6.88 -1.42
CA GLY A 108 -6.95 -8.20 -1.47
C GLY A 108 -7.77 -8.43 -2.75
N ASN A 109 -7.88 -9.67 -3.23
CA ASN A 109 -8.60 -10.02 -4.47
C ASN A 109 -8.19 -9.16 -5.68
N ASN A 110 -6.90 -9.21 -6.04
CA ASN A 110 -6.31 -8.41 -7.11
C ASN A 110 -5.47 -9.21 -8.12
N GLN A 111 -5.53 -10.55 -8.06
CA GLN A 111 -4.76 -11.44 -8.94
C GLN A 111 -3.24 -11.23 -8.79
N ILE A 112 -2.77 -10.90 -7.59
CA ILE A 112 -1.35 -10.75 -7.29
C ILE A 112 -0.73 -12.13 -7.08
N GLY A 113 0.29 -12.46 -7.87
CA GLY A 113 1.09 -13.68 -7.73
C GLY A 113 2.39 -13.46 -6.95
N ASP A 114 3.20 -14.52 -6.87
CA ASP A 114 4.47 -14.52 -6.12
C ASP A 114 5.44 -13.39 -6.47
N GLU A 115 5.60 -13.12 -7.76
CA GLU A 115 6.47 -12.05 -8.26
C GLU A 115 5.98 -10.67 -7.83
N GLY A 116 4.66 -10.45 -7.88
CA GLY A 116 4.04 -9.20 -7.46
C GLY A 116 4.22 -8.94 -5.97
N ALA A 117 4.01 -9.96 -5.14
CA ALA A 117 4.20 -9.86 -3.70
C ALA A 117 5.68 -9.61 -3.33
N SER A 118 6.60 -10.33 -3.96
CA SER A 118 8.05 -10.16 -3.72
C SER A 118 8.54 -8.79 -4.19
N GLY A 119 8.06 -8.33 -5.35
CA GLY A 119 8.35 -7.01 -5.89
C GLY A 119 7.82 -5.90 -4.98
N LEU A 120 6.56 -5.99 -4.56
CA LEU A 120 5.96 -5.05 -3.62
C LEU A 120 6.76 -4.94 -2.32
N GLY A 121 7.18 -6.06 -1.72
CA GLY A 121 8.02 -6.05 -0.53
C GLY A 121 9.38 -5.39 -0.76
N SER A 122 9.99 -5.63 -1.91
CA SER A 122 11.29 -5.03 -2.29
C SER A 122 11.18 -3.53 -2.56
N ASP A 123 10.06 -3.07 -3.10
CA ASP A 123 9.81 -1.66 -3.36
C ASP A 123 9.44 -0.91 -2.08
N LEU A 124 8.59 -1.48 -1.21
CA LEU A 124 8.27 -0.88 0.10
C LEU A 124 9.49 -0.77 1.01
N ALA A 125 10.49 -1.64 0.85
CA ALA A 125 11.77 -1.53 1.55
C ALA A 125 12.53 -0.22 1.26
N LYS A 126 12.21 0.44 0.14
CA LYS A 126 12.80 1.73 -0.25
C LYS A 126 12.08 2.92 0.38
N CYS A 127 10.94 2.72 1.03
CA CYS A 127 10.25 3.76 1.79
C CYS A 127 11.03 4.04 3.09
N ILE A 128 12.02 4.93 3.01
CA ILE A 128 13.00 5.14 4.09
C ILE A 128 12.38 5.58 5.42
N ASN A 129 11.25 6.28 5.40
CA ASN A 129 10.58 6.80 6.61
C ASN A 129 9.40 5.95 7.07
N LEU A 130 9.12 4.83 6.39
CA LEU A 130 7.98 3.98 6.71
C LEU A 130 8.18 3.28 8.06
N SER A 131 7.38 3.65 9.05
CA SER A 131 7.45 3.15 10.42
C SER A 131 6.27 2.28 10.81
N ASN A 132 5.11 2.51 10.19
CA ASN A 132 3.90 1.74 10.39
C ASN A 132 3.37 1.23 9.05
N LEU A 133 3.27 -0.09 8.90
CA LEU A 133 2.73 -0.74 7.72
C LEU A 133 1.61 -1.71 8.09
N THR A 134 0.44 -1.47 7.50
CA THR A 134 -0.63 -2.46 7.41
C THR A 134 -0.78 -2.87 5.95
N LEU A 135 -0.53 -4.14 5.66
CA LEU A 135 -0.60 -4.69 4.31
C LEU A 135 -1.60 -5.85 4.26
N ILE A 136 -2.68 -5.66 3.51
CA ILE A 136 -3.75 -6.65 3.35
C ILE A 136 -3.68 -7.22 1.94
N LEU A 137 -3.30 -8.49 1.82
CA LEU A 137 -3.05 -9.17 0.55
C LEU A 137 -3.87 -10.47 0.41
N GLY A 138 -4.90 -10.66 1.23
CA GLY A 138 -5.80 -11.83 1.15
C GLY A 138 -6.47 -11.99 -0.22
N ASP A 139 -7.04 -13.16 -0.49
CA ASP A 139 -7.72 -13.51 -1.75
C ASP A 139 -6.85 -13.30 -3.01
N ASN A 140 -5.53 -13.40 -2.89
CA ASN A 140 -4.60 -13.35 -4.02
C ASN A 140 -3.96 -14.73 -4.29
N GLN A 141 -3.15 -14.80 -5.35
CA GLN A 141 -2.47 -16.02 -5.80
C GLN A 141 -1.03 -16.07 -5.26
N ILE A 142 -0.84 -15.67 -4.00
CA ILE A 142 0.47 -15.58 -3.35
C ILE A 142 0.76 -16.91 -2.66
N GLY A 143 1.70 -17.67 -3.21
CA GLY A 143 2.24 -18.87 -2.58
C GLY A 143 3.34 -18.56 -1.57
N TYR A 144 3.90 -19.62 -1.01
CA TYR A 144 4.97 -19.51 -0.02
C TYR A 144 6.20 -18.75 -0.55
N LYS A 145 6.57 -18.92 -1.83
CA LYS A 145 7.73 -18.23 -2.43
C LYS A 145 7.51 -16.71 -2.44
N GLY A 146 6.32 -16.26 -2.88
CA GLY A 146 5.95 -14.86 -2.87
C GLY A 146 5.89 -14.27 -1.48
N ALA A 147 5.24 -14.96 -0.54
CA ALA A 147 5.15 -14.52 0.84
C ALA A 147 6.53 -14.44 1.53
N SER A 148 7.41 -15.41 1.27
CA SER A 148 8.79 -15.39 1.77
C SER A 148 9.60 -14.24 1.16
N GLY A 149 9.42 -13.96 -0.13
CA GLY A 149 10.03 -12.83 -0.82
C GLY A 149 9.57 -11.49 -0.24
N LEU A 150 8.25 -11.33 -0.08
CA LEU A 150 7.63 -10.18 0.59
C LEU A 150 8.23 -9.96 1.99
N GLY A 151 8.24 -11.00 2.83
CA GLY A 151 8.79 -10.90 4.19
C GLY A 151 10.28 -10.55 4.21
N SER A 152 11.06 -11.07 3.25
CA SER A 152 12.48 -10.74 3.12
C SER A 152 12.71 -9.29 2.63
N GLY A 153 11.81 -8.76 1.81
CA GLY A 153 11.80 -7.35 1.41
C GLY A 153 11.47 -6.44 2.60
N LEU A 154 10.36 -6.71 3.30
CA LEU A 154 9.93 -5.92 4.46
C LEU A 154 10.95 -5.93 5.61
N ALA A 155 11.73 -7.01 5.76
CA ALA A 155 12.83 -7.07 6.73
C ALA A 155 13.95 -6.05 6.47
N LYS A 156 14.03 -5.49 5.25
CA LYS A 156 14.99 -4.46 4.86
C LYS A 156 14.46 -3.03 5.09
N CYS A 157 13.19 -2.86 5.46
CA CYS A 157 12.67 -1.54 5.83
C CYS A 157 13.42 -1.03 7.06
N ILE A 158 14.24 0.01 6.87
CA ILE A 158 15.18 0.48 7.90
C ILE A 158 14.50 1.15 9.10
N ASN A 159 13.26 1.62 8.97
CA ASN A 159 12.54 2.33 10.05
C ASN A 159 11.22 1.63 10.44
N LEU A 160 10.92 0.46 9.88
CA LEU A 160 9.66 -0.22 10.13
C LEU A 160 9.62 -0.81 11.55
N SER A 161 8.75 -0.25 12.38
CA SER A 161 8.59 -0.61 13.79
C SER A 161 7.31 -1.39 14.05
N ASN A 162 6.26 -1.11 13.29
CA ASN A 162 4.96 -1.76 13.42
C ASN A 162 4.53 -2.36 12.09
N LEU A 163 4.31 -3.68 12.07
CA LEU A 163 3.87 -4.41 10.89
C LEU A 163 2.64 -5.24 11.20
N THR A 164 1.60 -5.02 10.39
CA THR A 164 0.42 -5.86 10.29
C THR A 164 0.38 -6.44 8.87
N LEU A 165 0.36 -7.77 8.74
CA LEU A 165 0.41 -8.44 7.44
C LEU A 165 -0.68 -9.51 7.37
N HIS A 166 -1.60 -9.36 6.42
CA HIS A 166 -2.64 -10.34 6.13
C HIS A 166 -2.34 -11.03 4.80
N LEU A 167 -2.17 -12.35 4.85
CA LEU A 167 -1.93 -13.22 3.70
C LEU A 167 -2.76 -14.48 3.86
N ASP A 168 -3.32 -14.95 2.75
CA ASP A 168 -4.10 -16.19 2.71
C ASP A 168 -3.27 -17.35 2.15
N GLN A 169 -3.89 -18.53 2.08
CA GLN A 169 -3.37 -19.70 1.35
C GLN A 169 -1.98 -20.19 1.80
N MET A 170 -1.71 -20.18 3.11
CA MET A 170 -0.51 -20.78 3.70
C MET A 170 -0.85 -21.65 4.91
N ASN A 171 -0.18 -22.79 5.02
CA ASN A 171 -0.24 -23.60 6.24
C ASN A 171 0.54 -22.94 7.39
N GLN A 172 0.32 -23.39 8.62
CA GLN A 172 0.93 -22.79 9.81
C GLN A 172 2.47 -22.76 9.74
N SER A 173 3.11 -23.84 9.27
CA SER A 173 4.57 -23.92 9.13
C SER A 173 5.12 -22.86 8.17
N GLN A 174 4.46 -22.67 7.02
CA GLN A 174 4.81 -21.63 6.06
C GLN A 174 4.63 -20.22 6.64
N LYS A 175 3.51 -19.99 7.35
CA LYS A 175 3.26 -18.70 8.03
C LYS A 175 4.37 -18.37 9.02
N PHE A 176 4.77 -19.31 9.87
CA PHE A 176 5.90 -19.13 10.80
C PHE A 176 7.20 -18.76 10.09
N LYS A 177 7.50 -19.41 8.95
CA LYS A 177 8.69 -19.09 8.15
C LYS A 177 8.64 -17.68 7.55
N VAL A 178 7.48 -17.22 7.09
CA VAL A 178 7.34 -15.85 6.56
C VAL A 178 7.50 -14.81 7.67
N ILE A 179 6.86 -15.05 8.82
CA ILE A 179 6.99 -14.20 10.01
C ILE A 179 8.46 -14.11 10.43
N SER A 180 9.18 -15.24 10.46
CA SER A 180 10.59 -15.25 10.81
C SER A 180 11.47 -14.50 9.81
N LYS A 181 11.05 -14.34 8.53
CA LYS A 181 11.71 -13.41 7.60
C LYS A 181 11.50 -11.96 8.03
N CYS A 182 10.25 -11.54 8.29
CA CYS A 182 9.93 -10.17 8.69
C CYS A 182 10.67 -9.76 9.98
N LEU A 183 10.74 -10.67 10.96
CA LEU A 183 11.41 -10.46 12.24
C LEU A 183 12.94 -10.36 12.15
N LYS A 184 13.55 -10.58 10.98
CA LYS A 184 14.98 -10.27 10.78
C LYS A 184 15.25 -8.77 10.77
N SER A 185 14.22 -7.93 10.65
CA SER A 185 14.35 -6.49 10.89
C SER A 185 14.73 -6.25 12.35
N LYS A 186 15.87 -5.59 12.58
CA LYS A 186 16.37 -5.25 13.93
C LYS A 186 15.52 -4.20 14.67
N ARG A 187 14.59 -3.54 13.96
CA ARG A 187 13.80 -2.41 14.47
C ARG A 187 12.31 -2.73 14.60
N LEU A 188 11.87 -3.92 14.20
CA LEU A 188 10.47 -4.29 14.31
C LEU A 188 10.12 -4.56 15.79
N VAL A 189 9.31 -3.65 16.37
CA VAL A 189 8.92 -3.69 17.79
C VAL A 189 7.58 -4.41 17.96
N ALA A 190 6.62 -4.15 17.07
CA ALA A 190 5.34 -4.85 17.07
C ALA A 190 5.08 -5.52 15.73
N PHE A 191 4.83 -6.83 15.78
CA PHE A 191 4.30 -7.58 14.66
C PHE A 191 2.91 -8.11 15.03
N LYS A 192 1.86 -7.40 14.58
CA LYS A 192 0.48 -7.81 14.87
C LYS A 192 0.09 -8.94 13.92
N LYS A 193 -0.08 -10.12 14.52
CA LYS A 193 -0.61 -11.32 13.88
C LYS A 193 -2.13 -11.19 13.80
N THR A 194 -2.67 -10.44 12.85
CA THR A 194 -4.07 -10.66 12.49
C THR A 194 -4.11 -11.91 11.62
N LEU A 195 -4.33 -13.02 12.31
CA LEU A 195 -4.51 -14.37 11.80
C LEU A 195 -5.93 -14.48 11.23
N PHE A 196 -5.99 -14.80 9.92
CA PHE A 196 -7.14 -15.27 9.13
C PHE A 196 -8.34 -14.33 9.08
#